data_AF-A0A2T3FZ58-F1
#
_entry.id   AF-A0A2T3FZ58-F1
#
_cell.length_a   1.000
_cell.length_b   1.000
_cell.length_c   1.000
_cell.angle_alpha   90.00
_cell.angle_beta   90.00
_cell.angle_gamma   90.00
#
_symmetry.space_group_name_H-M   'P 1'
#
loop_
_entity.id
_entity.type
_entity.pdbx_description
1 polymer ?
#
loop_
_entity_poly.entity_id
_entity_poly.type
_entity_poly.pdbx_seq_one_letter_code
_entity_poly.pdbx_strand_id
1 'polypeptide(L)'
;MITIHTLSIMRNEIRVYKSLIKERDKLIKDYQTPLKKLENDLLEVEEKLKLIKSPGKGDGLGGFVQDSADKYNYLIDKKDELRKSIVDYVQLNEKEYLEDLEHWNVRIASVEYYLNKMDALDRKFIEDFYYNLTKTQCMDRYNINNVNSLYRKADKILKNLLKKLL
;
A
#
# COMPACT_ATOMS: atom_id res chain seq x y z
N MET A 1 12.96 34.23 -3.79
CA MET A 1 11.92 33.97 -4.81
C MET A 1 11.78 32.45 -5.00
N ILE A 2 11.19 31.76 -4.03
CA ILE A 2 11.00 30.28 -4.00
C ILE A 2 9.51 29.92 -3.91
N THR A 3 8.70 30.84 -3.38
CA THR A 3 7.26 30.69 -3.07
C THR A 3 6.37 30.25 -4.24
N ILE A 4 6.67 30.64 -5.47
CA ILE A 4 5.86 30.25 -6.65
C ILE A 4 6.07 28.78 -7.01
N HIS A 5 7.31 28.28 -6.96
CA HIS A 5 7.61 26.88 -7.21
C HIS A 5 7.01 25.99 -6.11
N THR A 6 7.09 26.43 -4.84
CA THR A 6 6.47 25.71 -3.72
C THR A 6 4.95 25.62 -3.85
N LEU A 7 4.27 26.67 -4.33
CA LEU A 7 2.82 26.64 -4.58
C LEU A 7 2.45 25.63 -5.66
N SER A 8 3.21 25.58 -6.76
CA SER A 8 2.94 24.62 -7.82
C SER A 8 3.08 23.18 -7.31
N ILE A 9 4.13 22.92 -6.53
CA ILE A 9 4.40 21.60 -5.92
C ILE A 9 3.26 21.22 -4.96
N MET A 10 2.94 22.08 -3.98
CA MET A 10 1.85 21.84 -3.02
C MET A 10 0.51 21.57 -3.72
N ARG A 11 0.18 22.38 -4.73
CA ARG A 11 -1.05 22.20 -5.52
C ARG A 11 -1.07 20.85 -6.23
N ASN A 12 0.06 20.46 -6.82
CA ASN A 12 0.15 19.20 -7.54
C ASN A 12 -0.02 18.00 -6.60
N GLU A 13 0.72 17.97 -5.49
CA GLU A 13 0.64 16.90 -4.50
C GLU A 13 -0.80 16.72 -3.96
N ILE A 14 -1.46 17.82 -3.58
CA ILE A 14 -2.87 17.77 -3.11
C ILE A 14 -3.79 17.25 -4.23
N ARG A 15 -3.60 17.69 -5.47
CA ARG A 15 -4.43 17.27 -6.61
C ARG A 15 -4.31 15.76 -6.87
N VAL A 16 -3.11 15.19 -6.74
CA VAL A 16 -2.86 13.76 -7.01
C VAL A 16 -3.02 12.88 -5.77
N TYR A 17 -3.39 13.44 -4.62
CA TYR A 17 -3.41 12.76 -3.32
C TYR A 17 -4.10 11.39 -3.32
N LYS A 18 -5.33 11.30 -3.83
CA LYS A 18 -6.04 10.02 -3.93
C LYS A 18 -5.35 9.01 -4.84
N SER A 19 -4.64 9.47 -5.88
CA SER A 19 -3.84 8.60 -6.73
C SER A 19 -2.59 8.11 -6.01
N LEU A 20 -1.91 8.95 -5.22
CA LEU A 20 -0.76 8.53 -4.40
C LEU A 20 -1.14 7.39 -3.45
N ILE A 21 -2.28 7.52 -2.77
CA ILE A 21 -2.81 6.46 -1.89
C ILE A 21 -3.05 5.17 -2.67
N LYS A 22 -3.67 5.27 -3.85
CA LYS A 22 -3.93 4.09 -4.69
C LYS A 22 -2.66 3.40 -5.16
N GLU A 23 -1.64 4.16 -5.59
CA GLU A 23 -0.36 3.59 -6.01
C GLU A 23 0.36 2.91 -4.84
N ARG A 24 0.38 3.54 -3.65
CA ARG A 24 0.92 2.91 -2.44
C ARG A 24 0.19 1.61 -2.10
N ASP A 25 -1.15 1.63 -2.08
CA ASP A 25 -1.94 0.46 -1.72
C ASP A 25 -1.78 -0.67 -2.75
N LYS A 26 -1.64 -0.32 -4.03
CA LYS A 26 -1.31 -1.27 -5.10
C LYS A 26 0.07 -1.87 -4.89
N LEU A 27 1.10 -1.06 -4.62
CA LEU A 27 2.46 -1.53 -4.34
C LEU A 27 2.48 -2.53 -3.17
N ILE A 28 1.83 -2.20 -2.05
CA ILE A 28 1.70 -3.09 -0.90
C ILE A 28 1.03 -4.40 -1.30
N LYS A 29 -0.06 -4.33 -2.07
CA LYS A 29 -0.78 -5.53 -2.52
C LYS A 29 0.07 -6.39 -3.45
N ASP A 30 0.77 -5.78 -4.40
CA ASP A 30 1.58 -6.47 -5.40
C ASP A 30 2.78 -7.20 -4.75
N TYR A 31 3.37 -6.62 -3.69
CA TYR A 31 4.39 -7.28 -2.88
C TYR A 31 3.83 -8.38 -1.96
N GLN A 32 2.73 -8.09 -1.25
CA GLN A 32 2.21 -9.02 -0.23
C GLN A 32 1.49 -10.24 -0.83
N THR A 33 0.86 -10.11 -1.99
CA THR A 33 0.00 -11.19 -2.54
C THR A 33 0.81 -12.45 -2.88
N PRO A 34 1.94 -12.38 -3.61
CA PRO A 34 2.77 -13.55 -3.88
C PRO A 34 3.40 -14.12 -2.61
N LEU A 35 3.89 -13.27 -1.72
CA LEU A 35 4.51 -13.69 -0.46
C LEU A 35 3.52 -14.49 0.42
N LYS A 36 2.31 -13.95 0.62
CA LYS A 36 1.24 -14.64 1.38
C LYS A 36 0.84 -15.97 0.75
N LYS A 37 0.87 -16.07 -0.57
CA LYS A 37 0.61 -17.34 -1.25
C LYS A 37 1.67 -18.39 -0.88
N LEU A 38 2.95 -18.03 -0.93
CA LEU A 38 4.04 -18.93 -0.54
C LEU A 38 3.94 -19.34 0.94
N GLU A 39 3.61 -18.39 1.83
CA GLU A 39 3.43 -18.64 3.26
C GLU A 39 2.25 -19.58 3.54
N ASN A 40 1.12 -19.38 2.85
CA ASN A 40 -0.04 -20.26 2.97
C ASN A 40 0.24 -21.68 2.44
N ASP A 41 0.91 -21.78 1.28
CA ASP A 41 1.32 -23.07 0.72
C ASP A 41 2.26 -23.82 1.67
N LEU A 42 3.17 -23.09 2.35
CA LEU A 42 4.06 -23.66 3.37
C LEU A 42 3.26 -24.16 4.58
N LEU A 43 2.33 -23.35 5.08
CA LEU A 43 1.47 -23.74 6.20
C LEU A 43 0.68 -25.01 5.90
N GLU A 44 0.08 -25.11 4.70
CA GLU A 44 -0.66 -26.29 4.27
C GLU A 44 0.24 -27.55 4.25
N VAL A 45 1.48 -27.42 3.77
CA VAL A 45 2.46 -28.52 3.78
C VAL A 45 2.83 -28.92 5.21
N GLU A 46 3.05 -27.96 6.10
CA GLU A 46 3.35 -28.23 7.50
C GLU A 46 2.18 -28.90 8.23
N GLU A 47 0.94 -28.53 7.93
CA GLU A 47 -0.26 -29.20 8.43
C GLU A 47 -0.37 -30.64 7.93
N LYS A 48 -0.13 -30.88 6.63
CA LYS A 48 -0.11 -32.24 6.07
C LYS A 48 0.97 -33.11 6.73
N LEU A 49 2.15 -32.55 6.99
CA LEU A 49 3.23 -33.25 7.69
C LEU A 49 2.86 -33.63 9.13
N LYS A 50 2.07 -32.81 9.83
CA LYS A 50 1.57 -33.14 11.19
C LYS A 50 0.58 -34.32 11.20
N LEU A 51 -0.19 -34.48 10.13
CA LEU A 51 -1.19 -35.54 9.99
C LEU A 51 -0.60 -36.90 9.61
N ILE A 52 0.59 -36.91 8.99
CA ILE A 52 1.28 -38.15 8.62
C ILE A 52 2.09 -38.63 9.82
N LYS A 53 1.88 -39.89 10.23
CA LYS A 53 2.80 -40.55 11.17
C LYS A 53 4.18 -40.60 10.52
N SER A 54 5.15 -39.89 11.10
CA SER A 54 6.54 -39.90 10.63
C SER A 54 7.03 -41.36 10.49
N PRO A 55 7.67 -41.73 9.37
CA PRO A 55 8.19 -43.08 9.17
C PRO A 55 9.22 -43.39 10.27
N GLY A 56 8.83 -44.18 11.26
CA GLY A 56 9.69 -44.50 12.42
C GLY A 56 9.00 -44.50 13.79
N LYS A 57 7.77 -43.96 13.93
CA LYS A 57 6.93 -44.11 15.13
C LYS A 57 5.76 -45.05 14.87
N GLY A 58 6.06 -46.32 14.61
CA GLY A 58 5.09 -47.41 14.55
C GLY A 58 5.11 -48.23 15.83
N ASP A 59 3.93 -48.61 16.34
CA ASP A 59 3.69 -49.49 17.49
C ASP A 59 4.05 -50.97 17.23
N GLY A 60 4.90 -51.25 16.24
CA GLY A 60 5.39 -52.58 15.92
C GLY A 60 4.40 -53.51 15.23
N LEU A 61 3.19 -53.08 14.83
CA LEU A 61 2.15 -53.98 14.31
C LEU A 61 1.57 -53.64 12.92
N GLY A 62 2.04 -52.59 12.25
CA GLY A 62 1.57 -52.21 10.91
C GLY A 62 2.71 -52.17 9.89
N GLY A 63 2.60 -52.97 8.82
CA GLY A 63 3.59 -53.01 7.73
C GLY A 63 3.88 -51.62 7.16
N PHE A 64 5.16 -51.30 7.05
CA PHE A 64 5.65 -50.10 6.37
C PHE A 64 5.17 -50.15 4.90
N VAL A 65 4.30 -49.22 4.50
CA VAL A 65 3.91 -49.06 3.09
C VAL A 65 4.84 -48.01 2.48
N GLN A 66 5.63 -48.40 1.47
CA GLN A 66 6.62 -47.56 0.81
C GLN A 66 6.02 -46.20 0.36
N ASP A 67 4.77 -46.21 -0.11
CA ASP A 67 3.99 -45.02 -0.48
C ASP A 67 3.86 -43.96 0.63
N SER A 68 3.85 -44.36 1.91
CA SER A 68 3.75 -43.43 3.04
C SER A 68 5.09 -42.74 3.33
N ALA A 69 6.22 -43.40 3.08
CA ALA A 69 7.55 -42.82 3.24
C ALA A 69 7.84 -41.84 2.09
N ASP A 70 7.50 -42.23 0.86
CA ASP A 70 7.67 -41.39 -0.33
C ASP A 70 6.82 -40.10 -0.24
N LYS A 71 5.57 -40.23 0.24
CA LYS A 71 4.69 -39.08 0.48
C LYS A 71 5.23 -38.14 1.57
N TYR A 72 5.84 -38.70 2.63
CA TYR A 72 6.44 -37.90 3.69
C TYR A 72 7.67 -37.13 3.19
N ASN A 73 8.58 -37.82 2.49
CA ASN A 73 9.79 -37.21 1.93
C ASN A 73 9.44 -36.11 0.92
N TYR A 74 8.49 -36.35 0.03
CA TYR A 74 8.00 -35.33 -0.90
C TYR A 74 7.53 -34.04 -0.20
N LEU A 75 6.82 -34.16 0.93
CA LEU A 75 6.35 -33.01 1.68
C LEU A 75 7.49 -32.29 2.42
N ILE A 76 8.51 -33.02 2.87
CA ILE A 76 9.73 -32.42 3.45
C ILE A 76 10.47 -31.60 2.38
N ASP A 77 10.71 -32.18 1.21
CA ASP A 77 11.39 -31.50 0.11
C ASP A 77 10.62 -30.24 -0.31
N LYS A 78 9.29 -30.36 -0.52
CA LYS A 78 8.43 -29.22 -0.85
C LYS A 78 8.45 -28.13 0.22
N LYS A 79 8.47 -28.49 1.51
CA LYS A 79 8.56 -27.53 2.62
C LYS A 79 9.87 -26.74 2.55
N ASP A 80 10.99 -27.42 2.29
CA ASP A 80 12.30 -26.79 2.22
C ASP A 80 12.43 -25.90 0.97
N GLU A 81 11.87 -26.33 -0.17
CA GLU A 81 11.74 -25.51 -1.38
C GLU A 81 10.91 -24.24 -1.16
N LEU A 82 9.77 -24.35 -0.46
CA LEU A 82 8.91 -23.21 -0.16
C LEU A 82 9.60 -22.22 0.78
N ARG A 83 10.30 -22.72 1.81
CA ARG A 83 11.11 -21.89 2.71
C ARG A 83 12.18 -21.12 1.95
N LYS A 84 12.88 -21.79 1.03
CA LYS A 84 13.85 -21.15 0.16
C LYS A 84 13.20 -20.10 -0.75
N SER A 85 12.08 -20.45 -1.39
CA SER A 85 11.33 -19.54 -2.28
C SER A 85 10.88 -18.26 -1.56
N ILE A 86 10.45 -18.37 -0.30
CA ILE A 86 10.10 -17.20 0.53
C ILE A 86 11.32 -16.32 0.76
N VAL A 87 12.45 -16.92 1.18
CA VAL A 87 13.70 -16.18 1.42
C VAL A 87 14.17 -15.50 0.14
N ASP A 88 14.21 -16.21 -0.98
CA ASP A 88 14.63 -15.69 -2.27
C ASP A 88 13.70 -14.54 -2.73
N TYR A 89 12.38 -14.67 -2.53
CA TYR A 89 11.43 -13.61 -2.85
C TYR A 89 11.70 -12.34 -2.05
N VAL A 90 11.87 -12.45 -0.72
CA VAL A 90 12.17 -11.30 0.14
C VAL A 90 13.50 -10.66 -0.28
N GLN A 91 14.56 -11.46 -0.46
CA GLN A 91 15.88 -10.94 -0.84
C GLN A 91 15.88 -10.20 -2.18
N LEU A 92 15.11 -10.67 -3.15
CA LEU A 92 15.05 -10.06 -4.49
C LEU A 92 14.18 -8.80 -4.53
N ASN A 93 13.14 -8.68 -3.70
CA ASN A 93 12.11 -7.66 -3.87
C ASN A 93 12.02 -6.65 -2.72
N GLU A 94 12.42 -7.01 -1.49
CA GLU A 94 12.15 -6.20 -0.29
C GLU A 94 12.79 -4.81 -0.36
N LYS A 95 14.03 -4.73 -0.87
CA LYS A 95 14.74 -3.45 -0.94
C LYS A 95 14.00 -2.43 -1.81
N GLU A 96 13.70 -2.79 -3.06
CA GLU A 96 12.98 -1.93 -4.00
C GLU A 96 11.57 -1.61 -3.48
N TYR A 97 10.87 -2.62 -2.94
CA TYR A 97 9.57 -2.43 -2.30
C TYR A 97 9.60 -1.38 -1.18
N LEU A 98 10.59 -1.44 -0.28
CA LEU A 98 10.71 -0.48 0.83
C LEU A 98 11.08 0.92 0.35
N GLU A 99 11.96 1.04 -0.64
CA GLU A 99 12.33 2.32 -1.25
C GLU A 99 11.12 3.00 -1.92
N ASP A 100 10.35 2.25 -2.70
CA ASP A 100 9.12 2.75 -3.34
C ASP A 100 8.03 3.07 -2.31
N LEU A 101 7.88 2.23 -1.28
CA LEU A 101 6.90 2.46 -0.22
C LEU A 101 7.19 3.76 0.52
N GLU A 102 8.47 4.02 0.85
CA GLU A 102 8.88 5.26 1.48
C GLU A 102 8.66 6.46 0.56
N HIS A 103 8.96 6.34 -0.74
CA HIS A 103 8.67 7.40 -1.71
C HIS A 103 7.19 7.82 -1.66
N TRP A 104 6.26 6.88 -1.66
CA TRP A 104 4.83 7.20 -1.59
C TRP A 104 4.42 7.75 -0.22
N ASN A 105 4.95 7.17 0.86
CA ASN A 105 4.64 7.60 2.23
C ASN A 105 5.06 9.05 2.48
N VAL A 106 6.26 9.46 2.07
CA VAL A 106 6.74 10.84 2.23
C VAL A 106 5.82 11.82 1.52
N ARG A 107 5.37 11.50 0.31
CA ARG A 107 4.48 12.37 -0.48
C ARG A 107 3.10 12.48 0.14
N ILE A 108 2.52 11.35 0.57
CA ILE A 108 1.24 11.30 1.29
C ILE A 108 1.34 12.13 2.58
N ALA A 109 2.37 11.91 3.40
CA ALA A 109 2.60 12.65 4.64
C ALA A 109 2.76 14.15 4.39
N SER A 110 3.40 14.54 3.29
CA SER A 110 3.53 15.95 2.88
C SER A 110 2.17 16.59 2.59
N VAL A 111 1.27 15.87 1.91
CA VAL A 111 -0.11 16.35 1.66
C VAL A 111 -0.89 16.45 2.97
N GLU A 112 -0.85 15.40 3.79
CA GLU A 112 -1.55 15.37 5.09
C GLU A 112 -1.07 16.49 6.01
N TYR A 113 0.23 16.77 6.02
CA TYR A 113 0.81 17.90 6.74
C TYR A 113 0.18 19.23 6.30
N TYR A 114 0.09 19.49 4.99
CA TYR A 114 -0.52 20.72 4.49
C TYR A 114 -2.01 20.82 4.83
N LEU A 115 -2.76 19.74 4.64
CA LEU A 115 -4.19 19.71 4.96
C LEU A 115 -4.45 19.94 6.45
N ASN A 116 -3.60 19.40 7.33
CA ASN A 116 -3.71 19.56 8.78
C ASN A 116 -3.36 20.98 9.27
N LYS A 117 -2.71 21.80 8.44
CA LYS A 117 -2.38 23.20 8.74
C LYS A 117 -3.43 24.19 8.22
N MET A 118 -4.44 23.72 7.48
CA MET A 118 -5.58 24.51 7.05
C MET A 118 -6.65 24.57 8.15
N ASP A 119 -7.44 25.64 8.20
CA ASP A 119 -8.67 25.61 8.99
C ASP A 119 -9.69 24.65 8.36
N ALA A 120 -10.71 24.28 9.15
CA ALA A 120 -11.68 23.27 8.75
C ALA A 120 -12.46 23.62 7.47
N LEU A 121 -12.75 24.90 7.23
CA LEU A 121 -13.52 25.34 6.06
C LEU A 121 -12.65 25.33 4.80
N ASP A 122 -11.43 25.85 4.90
CA ASP A 122 -10.45 25.85 3.82
C ASP A 122 -10.05 24.41 3.45
N ARG A 123 -9.79 23.55 4.45
CA ARG A 123 -9.53 22.13 4.23
C ARG A 123 -10.68 21.49 3.47
N LYS A 124 -11.91 21.61 3.96
CA LYS A 124 -13.09 21.01 3.33
C LYS A 124 -13.26 21.46 1.88
N PHE A 125 -13.07 22.74 1.60
CA PHE A 125 -13.11 23.27 0.24
C PHE A 125 -12.04 22.64 -0.67
N ILE A 126 -10.81 22.53 -0.19
CA ILE A 126 -9.69 21.94 -0.95
C ILE A 126 -9.95 20.46 -1.23
N GLU A 127 -10.40 19.69 -0.23
CA GLU A 127 -10.72 18.27 -0.37
C GLU A 127 -11.86 18.05 -1.39
N ASP A 128 -12.94 18.83 -1.25
CA ASP A 128 -14.06 18.81 -2.19
C ASP A 128 -13.62 19.14 -3.61
N PHE A 129 -12.86 20.21 -3.77
CA PHE A 129 -12.45 20.69 -5.08
C PHE A 129 -11.50 19.77 -5.81
N TYR A 130 -10.52 19.19 -5.12
CA TYR A 130 -9.48 18.39 -5.78
C TYR A 130 -9.86 16.93 -5.95
N TYR A 131 -10.64 16.33 -5.04
CA TYR A 131 -10.82 14.89 -5.09
C TYR A 131 -12.10 14.30 -4.50
N ASN A 132 -12.99 15.05 -3.83
CA ASN A 132 -14.29 14.49 -3.38
C ASN A 132 -15.45 14.79 -4.32
N LEU A 133 -15.46 15.93 -5.02
CA LEU A 133 -16.58 16.36 -5.85
C LEU A 133 -16.15 16.66 -7.28
N THR A 134 -17.11 16.60 -8.21
CA THR A 134 -16.92 17.16 -9.55
C THR A 134 -16.88 18.69 -9.48
N LYS A 135 -16.38 19.33 -10.54
CA LYS A 135 -16.32 20.80 -10.61
C LYS A 135 -17.72 21.43 -10.52
N THR A 136 -18.72 20.84 -11.15
CA THR A 136 -20.12 21.28 -11.07
C THR A 136 -20.65 21.18 -9.64
N GLN A 137 -20.48 20.02 -8.98
CA GLN A 137 -20.90 19.85 -7.58
C GLN A 137 -20.22 20.83 -6.63
N CYS A 138 -18.94 21.15 -6.85
CA CYS A 138 -18.24 22.18 -6.09
C CYS A 138 -18.83 23.58 -6.33
N MET A 139 -19.11 23.93 -7.58
CA MET A 139 -19.73 25.20 -7.92
C MET A 139 -21.07 25.36 -7.20
N ASP A 140 -21.91 24.33 -7.24
CA ASP A 140 -23.21 24.32 -6.57
C ASP A 140 -23.05 24.42 -5.04
N ARG A 141 -22.22 23.57 -4.44
CA ARG A 141 -22.01 23.53 -2.97
C ARG A 141 -21.50 24.85 -2.40
N TYR A 142 -20.63 25.54 -3.14
CA TYR A 142 -19.98 26.76 -2.67
C TYR A 142 -20.56 28.04 -3.27
N ASN A 143 -21.68 27.95 -3.98
CA ASN A 143 -22.35 29.06 -4.66
C ASN A 143 -21.38 29.87 -5.56
N ILE A 144 -20.62 29.15 -6.39
CA ILE A 144 -19.63 29.70 -7.32
C ILE A 144 -20.12 29.50 -8.74
N ASN A 145 -20.40 30.59 -9.45
CA ASN A 145 -20.99 30.60 -10.79
C ASN A 145 -20.02 30.27 -11.94
N ASN A 146 -18.72 30.11 -11.67
CA ASN A 146 -17.72 29.89 -12.72
C ASN A 146 -16.51 29.11 -12.19
N VAL A 147 -16.04 28.17 -13.01
CA VAL A 147 -14.90 27.28 -12.70
C VAL A 147 -13.61 28.06 -12.43
N ASN A 148 -13.35 29.18 -13.12
CA ASN A 148 -12.14 29.97 -12.85
C ASN A 148 -12.15 30.56 -11.43
N SER A 149 -13.33 30.85 -10.87
CA SER A 149 -13.48 31.32 -9.49
C SER A 149 -13.16 30.22 -8.47
N LEU A 150 -13.46 28.94 -8.78
CA LEU A 150 -13.03 27.81 -7.96
C LEU A 150 -11.50 27.73 -7.87
N TYR A 151 -10.81 27.78 -9.03
CA TYR A 151 -9.34 27.75 -9.07
C TYR A 151 -8.73 28.94 -8.32
N ARG A 152 -9.27 30.16 -8.50
CA ARG A 152 -8.80 31.34 -7.76
C ARG A 152 -8.99 31.20 -6.26
N LYS A 153 -10.11 30.63 -5.80
CA LYS A 153 -10.36 30.39 -4.38
C LYS A 153 -9.37 29.37 -3.82
N ALA A 154 -9.16 28.23 -4.50
CA ALA A 154 -8.18 27.23 -4.12
C ALA A 154 -6.76 27.82 -4.04
N ASP A 155 -6.35 28.58 -5.06
CA ASP A 155 -5.04 29.23 -5.09
C ASP A 155 -4.85 30.24 -3.97
N LYS A 156 -5.90 31.00 -3.61
CA LYS A 156 -5.85 31.93 -2.49
C LYS A 156 -5.62 31.20 -1.17
N ILE A 157 -6.32 30.09 -0.95
CA ILE A 157 -6.17 29.24 0.24
C ILE A 157 -4.73 28.71 0.32
N LEU A 158 -4.23 28.08 -0.75
CA LEU A 158 -2.88 27.50 -0.78
C LEU A 158 -1.78 28.56 -0.63
N LYS A 159 -1.94 29.74 -1.26
CA LYS A 159 -1.01 30.87 -1.08
C LYS A 159 -0.99 31.38 0.36
N ASN A 160 -2.15 31.47 1.00
CA ASN A 160 -2.23 31.89 2.40
C ASN A 160 -1.63 30.85 3.33
N LEU A 161 -1.84 29.55 3.06
CA LEU A 161 -1.20 28.48 3.80
C LEU A 161 0.33 28.58 3.71
N LEU A 162 0.88 28.73 2.51
CA LEU A 162 2.32 28.89 2.32
C LEU A 162 2.91 30.07 3.08
N LYS A 163 2.22 31.21 3.10
CA LYS A 163 2.63 32.38 3.87
C LYS A 163 2.66 32.15 5.38
N LYS A 164 1.87 31.19 5.90
CA LYS A 164 1.86 30.82 7.33
C LYS A 164 2.96 29.82 7.69
N LEU A 165 3.50 29.11 6.70
CA LEU A 165 4.52 28.07 6.89
C LEU A 165 5.96 28.61 6.74
N LEU A 166 6.10 29.85 6.27
CA LEU A 166 7.35 30.61 6.16
C LEU A 166 7.43 31.64 7.28
#